data_AF-A0A2V5N5I6-F1
#
_entry.id   AF-A0A2V5N5I6-F1
#
_cell.length_a   1.000
_cell.length_b   1.000
_cell.length_c   1.000
_cell.angle_alpha   90.00
_cell.angle_beta   90.00
_cell.angle_gamma   90.00
#
_symmetry.space_group_name_H-M   'P 1'
#
loop_
_entity.id
_entity.type
_entity.pdbx_description
1 polymer ?
#
loop_
_entity_poly.entity_id
_entity_poly.type
_entity_poly.pdbx_seq_one_letter_code
_entity_poly.pdbx_strand_id
1 'polypeptide(L)'
;MERMERYCAAHPGSPSTARRPKLLYRGQLWIALLGPSVEEGIVGIGPTVEASLRAFDAQYLAGLRPPTELLRRGLYDSRLTAA
;
A
#
# COMPACT_ATOMS: atom_id res chain seq x y z
N MET A 1 3.28 -15.39 -6.63
CA MET A 1 3.19 -14.61 -7.88
C MET A 1 1.83 -14.76 -8.56
N GLU A 2 1.25 -15.97 -8.61
CA GLU A 2 -0.01 -16.25 -9.31
C GLU A 2 -1.19 -15.31 -8.99
N ARG A 3 -1.36 -14.86 -7.74
CA ARG A 3 -2.46 -13.95 -7.38
C ARG A 3 -2.30 -12.53 -7.92
N MET A 4 -1.07 -12.02 -7.97
CA MET A 4 -0.76 -10.72 -8.58
C MET A 4 -1.10 -10.79 -10.07
N GLU A 5 -0.67 -11.86 -10.75
CA GLU A 5 -0.90 -12.02 -12.19
C GLU A 5 -2.39 -12.12 -12.53
N ARG A 6 -3.16 -12.86 -11.72
CA ARG A 6 -4.63 -12.90 -11.84
C ARG A 6 -5.28 -11.53 -11.60
N TYR A 7 -4.80 -10.78 -10.61
CA TYR A 7 -5.30 -9.42 -10.36
C TYR A 7 -4.99 -8.47 -11.53
N CYS A 8 -3.76 -8.52 -12.06
CA CYS A 8 -3.34 -7.73 -13.21
C CYS A 8 -4.11 -8.11 -14.49
N ALA A 9 -4.36 -9.40 -14.71
CA ALA A 9 -5.18 -9.87 -15.82
C ALA A 9 -6.63 -9.38 -15.73
N ALA A 10 -7.18 -9.31 -14.51
CA ALA A 10 -8.52 -8.76 -14.26
C ALA A 10 -8.58 -7.22 -14.33
N HIS A 11 -7.45 -6.53 -14.11
CA HIS A 11 -7.35 -5.06 -14.07
C HIS A 11 -6.17 -4.54 -14.91
N PRO A 12 -6.22 -4.68 -16.25
CA PRO A 12 -5.07 -4.39 -17.13
C PRO A 12 -4.61 -2.93 -17.13
N GLY A 13 -5.44 -1.99 -16.66
CA GLY A 13 -5.11 -0.56 -16.53
C GLY A 13 -4.68 -0.13 -15.11
N SER A 14 -4.57 -1.06 -14.17
CA SER A 14 -4.22 -0.72 -12.79
C SER A 14 -2.74 -0.35 -12.62
N PRO A 15 -2.40 0.58 -11.72
CA PRO A 15 -1.02 0.87 -11.32
C PRO A 15 -0.23 -0.38 -10.92
N SER A 16 -0.89 -1.35 -10.26
CA SER A 16 -0.31 -2.64 -9.91
C SER A 16 0.22 -3.43 -11.11
N THR A 17 -0.46 -3.34 -12.26
CA THR A 17 -0.02 -3.99 -13.50
C THR A 17 1.22 -3.32 -14.09
N ALA A 18 1.25 -1.99 -14.08
CA ALA A 18 2.34 -1.21 -14.66
C ALA A 18 3.59 -1.16 -13.77
N ARG A 19 3.42 -1.08 -12.46
CA ARG A 19 4.50 -0.86 -11.49
C ARG A 19 4.93 -2.11 -10.72
N ARG A 20 4.10 -3.16 -10.74
CA ARG A 20 4.34 -4.45 -10.07
C ARG A 20 4.94 -4.28 -8.67
N PRO A 21 4.18 -3.72 -7.70
CA PRO A 21 4.67 -3.46 -6.35
C PRO A 21 5.16 -4.74 -5.68
N LYS A 22 6.15 -4.62 -4.78
CA LYS A 22 6.62 -5.74 -3.97
C LYS A 22 5.53 -6.15 -2.99
N LEU A 23 5.14 -7.42 -3.02
CA LEU A 23 4.21 -8.00 -2.06
C LEU A 23 4.97 -8.57 -0.87
N LEU A 24 4.65 -8.08 0.32
CA LEU A 24 5.15 -8.56 1.60
C LEU A 24 3.97 -9.07 2.43
N TYR A 25 4.21 -10.08 3.27
CA TYR A 25 3.22 -10.57 4.22
C TYR A 25 3.76 -10.38 5.63
N ARG A 26 3.03 -9.61 6.45
CA ARG A 26 3.44 -9.27 7.83
C ARG A 26 2.24 -9.29 8.75
N GLY A 27 2.31 -10.07 9.83
CA GLY A 27 1.30 -10.04 10.89
C GLY A 27 -0.13 -10.27 10.41
N GLN A 28 -0.33 -11.14 9.42
CA GLN A 28 -1.62 -11.43 8.77
C GLN A 28 -2.12 -10.44 7.71
N LEU A 29 -1.31 -9.44 7.37
CA LEU A 29 -1.64 -8.47 6.32
C LEU A 29 -0.69 -8.61 5.13
N TRP A 30 -1.25 -8.44 3.94
CA TRP A 30 -0.53 -8.25 2.70
C TRP A 30 -0.23 -6.77 2.51
N ILE A 31 0.99 -6.49 2.10
CA ILE A 31 1.53 -5.16 1.91
C ILE A 31 2.08 -5.09 0.49
N ALA A 32 1.48 -4.24 -0.35
CA ALA A 32 1.96 -3.91 -1.68
C ALA A 32 2.77 -2.61 -1.60
N LEU A 33 4.09 -2.69 -1.79
CA LEU A 33 5.02 -1.57 -1.64
C LEU A 33 5.68 -1.22 -2.98
N LEU A 34 5.64 0.07 -3.34
CA LEU A 34 6.45 0.65 -4.41
C LEU A 34 7.29 1.82 -3.85
N GLY A 35 8.61 1.62 -3.78
CA GLY A 35 9.54 2.64 -3.28
C GLY A 35 10.67 2.03 -2.44
N PRO A 36 11.58 2.87 -1.93
CA PRO A 36 12.72 2.42 -1.12
C PRO A 36 12.29 1.91 0.26
N SER A 37 11.23 2.49 0.85
CA SER A 37 10.70 2.12 2.16
C SER A 37 9.19 2.37 2.23
N VAL A 38 8.54 1.89 3.30
CA VAL A 38 7.12 2.15 3.56
C VAL A 38 6.85 3.64 3.84
N GLU A 39 7.83 4.36 4.38
CA GLU A 39 7.72 5.77 4.76
C GLU A 39 7.89 6.71 3.57
N GLU A 40 8.74 6.33 2.61
CA GLU A 40 9.06 7.14 1.42
C GLU A 40 8.37 6.62 0.15
N GLY A 41 7.72 5.46 0.22
CA GLY A 41 7.07 4.78 -0.89
C GLY A 41 5.54 4.81 -0.82
N ILE A 42 4.91 4.30 -1.86
CA ILE A 42 3.46 4.10 -1.91
C ILE A 42 3.16 2.70 -1.39
N VAL A 43 2.27 2.62 -0.41
CA VAL A 43 1.90 1.37 0.25
C VAL A 43 0.40 1.11 0.17
N GLY A 44 0.03 -0.12 -0.18
CA GLY A 44 -1.32 -0.64 -0.05
C GLY A 44 -1.35 -1.81 0.92
N ILE A 45 -2.26 -1.79 1.90
CA ILE A 45 -2.35 -2.82 2.94
C ILE A 45 -3.73 -3.47 2.90
N GLY A 46 -3.80 -4.78 3.01
CA GLY A 46 -5.06 -5.50 3.09
C GLY A 46 -4.93 -6.94 3.60
N PRO A 47 -6.04 -7.58 4.00
CA PRO A 47 -6.03 -8.96 4.48
C PRO A 47 -5.79 -9.99 3.36
N THR A 48 -5.91 -9.58 2.09
CA THR A 48 -5.60 -10.41 0.92
C THR A 48 -4.69 -9.67 -0.06
N VAL A 49 -4.09 -10.41 -0.97
CA VAL A 49 -3.27 -9.84 -2.06
C VAL A 49 -4.08 -8.83 -2.86
N GLU A 50 -5.29 -9.19 -3.27
CA GLU A 50 -6.19 -8.35 -4.07
C GLU A 50 -6.59 -7.07 -3.31
N ALA A 51 -6.82 -7.17 -2.00
CA ALA A 51 -7.13 -6.01 -1.17
C ALA A 51 -5.92 -5.06 -1.04
N SER A 52 -4.72 -5.62 -0.85
CA SER A 52 -3.49 -4.82 -0.79
C SER A 52 -3.17 -4.11 -2.11
N LEU A 53 -3.37 -4.78 -3.25
CA LEU A 53 -3.19 -4.20 -4.59
C LEU A 53 -4.22 -3.13 -4.90
N ARG A 54 -5.49 -3.35 -4.55
CA ARG A 54 -6.53 -2.32 -4.67
C ARG A 54 -6.23 -1.09 -3.83
N ALA A 55 -5.78 -1.28 -2.59
CA ALA A 55 -5.38 -0.18 -1.72
C ALA A 55 -4.18 0.58 -2.31
N PHE A 56 -3.21 -0.14 -2.86
CA PHE A 56 -2.06 0.44 -3.54
C PHE A 56 -2.49 1.26 -4.77
N ASP A 57 -3.36 0.72 -5.62
CA ASP A 57 -3.86 1.40 -6.82
C ASP A 57 -4.56 2.72 -6.44
N ALA A 58 -5.39 2.69 -5.39
CA ALA A 58 -6.08 3.88 -4.89
C ALA A 58 -5.09 4.93 -4.37
N GLN A 59 -4.08 4.53 -3.58
CA GLN A 59 -3.03 5.42 -3.08
C GLN A 59 -2.16 5.97 -4.22
N TYR A 60 -1.84 5.16 -5.22
CA TYR A 60 -1.07 5.57 -6.38
C TYR A 60 -1.81 6.63 -7.20
N LEU A 61 -3.10 6.43 -7.45
CA LEU A 61 -3.94 7.40 -8.16
C LEU A 61 -4.20 8.65 -7.31
N ALA A 62 -4.29 8.53 -5.99
CA ALA A 62 -4.43 9.66 -5.07
C ALA A 62 -3.15 10.50 -4.99
N GLY A 63 -1.97 9.88 -4.97
CA GLY A 63 -0.67 10.55 -4.92
C GLY A 63 -0.28 11.28 -6.21
N LEU A 64 -0.97 11.03 -7.32
CA LEU A 64 -0.90 11.89 -8.51
C LEU A 64 -1.60 13.24 -8.30
N ARG A 65 -2.35 13.41 -7.20
CA ARG A 65 -2.81 14.70 -6.69
C ARG A 65 -1.83 15.14 -5.60
N PRO A 66 -1.48 16.45 -5.52
CA PRO A 66 -0.52 16.93 -4.53
C PRO A 66 -0.95 16.48 -3.12
N PRO A 67 0.01 16.06 -2.28
CA PRO A 67 -0.29 15.40 -1.01
C PRO A 67 -1.06 16.36 -0.12
N THR A 68 -2.37 16.16 -0.04
CA THR A 68 -3.16 16.72 1.04
C THR A 68 -2.87 15.84 2.25
N GLU A 69 -1.84 16.22 3.00
CA GLU A 69 -1.65 16.09 4.45
C GLU A 69 -2.62 15.14 5.21
N LEU A 70 -2.72 13.87 4.82
CA LEU A 70 -3.54 12.87 5.52
C LEU A 70 -2.69 11.84 6.29
N LEU A 71 -1.37 11.97 6.28
CA LEU A 71 -0.44 11.17 7.12
C LEU A 71 -0.13 11.84 8.47
N ARG A 72 -1.08 12.60 9.03
CA ARG A 72 -0.97 13.13 10.40
C ARG A 72 -2.12 12.75 11.33
N ARG A 73 -2.91 11.72 10.97
CA ARG A 73 -4.04 11.31 11.81
C ARG A 73 -4.07 9.81 12.02
N GLY A 74 -3.26 9.36 12.96
CA GLY A 74 -3.65 8.21 13.80
C GLY A 74 -2.50 7.29 14.18
N LEU A 75 -2.10 7.41 15.45
CA LEU A 75 -1.67 6.30 16.30
C LEU A 75 -0.19 5.88 16.23
N TYR A 76 0.70 6.83 16.53
CA TYR A 76 1.78 6.56 17.47
C TYR A 76 2.02 7.81 18.32
N ASP A 77 1.25 7.97 19.39
CA ASP A 77 1.71 8.76 20.52
C ASP A 77 1.21 8.02 21.76
N SER A 78 1.73 6.80 21.90
CA SER A 78 1.79 6.13 23.18
C SER A 78 2.66 7.02 24.05
N ARG A 79 1.98 7.82 24.89
CA ARG A 79 2.57 8.60 25.97
C ARG A 79 3.42 7.68 26.85
N LEU A 80 4.68 7.53 26.46
CA LEU A 80 5.78 7.06 27.27
C LEU A 80 6.46 8.33 27.79
N THR A 81 6.02 8.77 28.96
CA THR A 81 6.86 9.55 29.86
C THR A 81 6.34 9.36 31.27
N ALA A 82 7.07 8.50 31.97
CA ALA A 82 7.07 8.38 33.41
C ALA A 82 7.55 9.69 34.05
N ALA A 83 6.92 10.09 35.15
CA ALA A 83 7.52 10.53 36.43
C ALA A 83 6.40 10.92 37.40
#